data_AF-A0AB38G5N3-F1
#
_entry.id   AF-A0AB38G5N3-F1
#
_cell.length_a   1.000
_cell.length_b   1.000
_cell.length_c   1.000
_cell.angle_alpha   90.00
_cell.angle_beta   90.00
_cell.angle_gamma   90.00
#
_symmetry.space_group_name_H-M   'P 1'
#
loop_
_entity.id
_entity.type
_entity.pdbx_description
1 polymer ?
#
loop_
_entity_poly.entity_id
_entity_poly.type
_entity_poly.pdbx_seq_one_letter_code
_entity_poly.pdbx_strand_id
1 'polypeptide(L)'
;MLLAIAIAGFGVGMLAFDTGQVPLVSIVLALSFGLYGLVKKNVRLSSDVAMLVESSLVMPFVIIYLIAFSKESMLDYTLLENVLLVISGVVTAIPLLLFAEAVKRVPLNIIGFIQYINPTIQLIIAVLIFKETIAVGQLKGFIFIWIAIAVFILGQIIVMRKNK
;
A
#
# COMPACT_ATOMS: atom_id res chain seq x y z
N MET A 1 -0.86 16.38 14.40
CA MET A 1 -0.67 14.93 14.16
C MET A 1 -1.73 14.09 14.87
N LEU A 2 -1.85 14.17 16.20
CA LEU A 2 -2.85 13.41 16.96
C LEU A 2 -4.30 13.63 16.46
N LEU A 3 -4.68 14.87 16.16
CA LEU A 3 -6.00 15.17 15.60
C LEU A 3 -6.26 14.47 14.25
N ALA A 4 -5.27 14.44 13.35
CA ALA A 4 -5.40 13.75 12.06
C ALA A 4 -5.54 12.22 12.24
N ILE A 5 -4.79 11.64 13.18
CA ILE A 5 -4.89 10.22 13.53
C ILE A 5 -6.28 9.91 14.09
N ALA A 6 -6.82 10.76 14.98
CA ALA A 6 -8.15 10.60 15.54
C ALA A 6 -9.25 10.66 14.47
N ILE A 7 -9.17 11.60 13.52
CA ILE A 7 -10.12 11.73 12.41
C ILE A 7 -10.09 10.48 11.52
N ALA A 8 -8.88 10.01 11.16
CA ALA A 8 -8.73 8.80 10.36
C ALA A 8 -9.27 7.57 11.09
N GLY A 9 -8.95 7.41 12.38
CA GLY A 9 -9.45 6.32 13.21
C GLY A 9 -10.97 6.33 13.36
N PHE A 10 -11.57 7.51 13.51
CA PHE A 10 -13.03 7.66 13.55
C PHE A 10 -13.68 7.26 12.22
N GLY A 11 -13.12 7.70 11.08
CA GLY A 11 -13.63 7.32 9.75
C GLY A 11 -13.59 5.81 9.50
N VAL A 12 -12.50 5.15 9.90
CA VAL A 12 -12.38 3.68 9.82
C VAL A 12 -13.35 2.99 10.77
N GLY A 13 -13.51 3.51 11.99
CA GLY A 13 -14.47 3.01 12.96
C GLY A 13 -15.91 3.07 12.43
N MET A 14 -16.30 4.20 11.84
CA MET A 14 -17.62 4.37 11.22
C MET A 14 -17.85 3.33 10.11
N LEU A 15 -16.86 3.10 9.24
CA LEU A 15 -16.96 2.06 8.21
C LEU A 15 -17.11 0.65 8.79
N ALA A 16 -16.41 0.33 9.87
CA ALA A 16 -16.54 -0.95 10.55
C ALA A 16 -17.92 -1.13 11.19
N PHE A 17 -18.49 -0.05 11.75
CA PHE A 17 -19.88 -0.07 12.26
C PHE A 17 -20.90 -0.26 11.14
N ASP A 18 -20.76 0.48 10.03
CA ASP A 18 -21.71 0.41 8.89
C ASP A 18 -21.69 -0.96 8.20
N THR A 19 -20.54 -1.62 8.14
CA THR A 19 -20.38 -2.95 7.51
C THR A 19 -20.63 -4.12 8.47
N GLY A 20 -20.73 -3.86 9.79
CA GLY A 20 -20.86 -4.88 10.83
C GLY A 20 -19.66 -5.82 10.95
N GLN A 21 -18.57 -5.54 10.22
CA GLN A 21 -17.38 -6.37 10.16
C GLN A 21 -16.15 -5.53 10.47
N VAL A 22 -15.33 -6.01 11.40
CA VAL A 22 -14.03 -5.38 11.68
C VAL A 22 -13.09 -5.70 10.51
N PRO A 23 -12.46 -4.71 9.87
CA PRO A 23 -11.61 -4.93 8.70
C PRO A 23 -10.22 -5.45 9.11
N LEU A 24 -10.18 -6.66 9.67
CA LEU A 24 -8.96 -7.28 10.21
C LEU A 24 -7.86 -7.40 9.15
N VAL A 25 -8.22 -7.81 7.93
CA VAL A 25 -7.26 -7.93 6.82
C VAL A 25 -6.61 -6.59 6.51
N SER A 26 -7.40 -5.51 6.44
CA SER A 26 -6.89 -4.17 6.18
C SER A 26 -5.99 -3.67 7.30
N ILE A 27 -6.32 -3.96 8.56
CA ILE A 27 -5.51 -3.59 9.73
C ILE A 27 -4.17 -4.34 9.71
N VAL A 28 -4.20 -5.67 9.52
CA VAL A 28 -2.99 -6.50 9.44
C VAL A 28 -2.11 -6.04 8.28
N LEU A 29 -2.69 -5.74 7.13
CA LEU A 29 -1.96 -5.23 5.96
C LEU A 29 -1.34 -3.86 6.22
N ALA A 30 -2.08 -2.94 6.85
CA ALA A 30 -1.56 -1.62 7.19
C ALA A 30 -0.40 -1.71 8.19
N LEU A 31 -0.52 -2.56 9.20
CA LEU A 31 0.54 -2.80 10.18
C LEU A 31 1.75 -3.48 9.56
N SER A 32 1.55 -4.55 8.78
CA SER A 32 2.66 -5.28 8.14
C SER A 32 3.41 -4.40 7.15
N PHE A 33 2.70 -3.63 6.33
CA PHE A 33 3.31 -2.74 5.35
C PHE A 33 3.99 -1.54 6.01
N GLY A 34 3.40 -0.99 7.07
CA GLY A 34 4.01 0.07 7.88
C GLY A 34 5.31 -0.39 8.55
N LEU A 35 5.32 -1.59 9.13
CA LEU A 35 6.52 -2.20 9.69
C LEU A 35 7.57 -2.52 8.62
N TYR A 36 7.15 -3.03 7.46
CA TYR A 36 8.04 -3.24 6.32
C TYR A 36 8.73 -1.93 5.89
N GLY A 37 7.98 -0.83 5.78
CA GLY A 37 8.55 0.50 5.51
C GLY A 37 9.52 0.95 6.61
N LEU A 38 9.20 0.72 7.88
CA LEU A 38 10.09 1.03 9.00
C LEU A 38 11.40 0.22 8.94
N VAL A 39 11.32 -1.07 8.64
CA VAL A 39 12.50 -1.93 8.45
C VAL A 39 13.35 -1.41 7.28
N LYS A 40 12.73 -1.17 6.11
CA LYS A 40 13.41 -0.64 4.93
C LYS A 40 14.14 0.67 5.19
N LYS A 41 13.58 1.55 6.02
CA LYS A 41 14.22 2.81 6.41
C LYS A 41 15.54 2.62 7.15
N ASN A 42 15.64 1.55 7.94
CA ASN A 42 16.81 1.26 8.78
C ASN A 42 17.85 0.36 8.08
N VAL A 43 17.50 -0.25 6.94
CA VAL A 43 18.39 -1.12 6.17
C VAL A 43 19.45 -0.28 5.43
N ARG A 44 20.72 -0.61 5.66
CA ARG A 44 21.88 0.06 5.03
C ARG A 44 22.25 -0.45 3.64
N LEU A 45 21.73 -1.61 3.25
CA LEU A 45 21.95 -2.19 1.92
C LEU A 45 21.32 -1.29 0.85
N SER A 46 21.87 -1.31 -0.37
CA SER A 46 21.23 -0.68 -1.52
C SER A 46 19.85 -1.31 -1.78
N SER A 47 18.92 -0.53 -2.32
CA SER A 47 17.50 -0.91 -2.39
C SER A 47 17.26 -2.14 -3.27
N ASP A 48 18.05 -2.27 -4.34
CA ASP A 48 18.15 -3.43 -5.23
C ASP A 48 18.63 -4.69 -4.51
N VAL A 49 19.74 -4.61 -3.77
CA VAL A 49 20.29 -5.76 -3.02
C VAL A 49 19.33 -6.19 -1.91
N ALA A 50 18.75 -5.24 -1.19
CA ALA A 50 17.77 -5.54 -0.15
C ALA A 50 16.54 -6.28 -0.72
N MET A 51 16.05 -5.85 -1.88
CA MET A 51 14.89 -6.48 -2.52
C MET A 51 15.23 -7.87 -3.09
N LEU A 52 16.45 -8.06 -3.60
CA LEU A 52 16.93 -9.38 -4.02
C LEU A 52 16.98 -10.36 -2.84
N VAL A 53 17.51 -9.92 -1.69
CA VAL A 53 17.60 -10.75 -0.48
C VAL A 53 16.20 -11.14 0.01
N GLU A 54 15.27 -10.18 0.07
CA GLU A 54 13.89 -10.44 0.47
C GLU A 54 13.20 -11.44 -0.46
N SER A 55 13.29 -11.23 -1.78
CA SER A 55 12.71 -12.15 -2.76
C SER A 55 13.36 -13.54 -2.70
N SER A 56 14.67 -13.62 -2.52
CA SER A 56 15.41 -14.89 -2.40
C SER A 56 15.03 -15.65 -1.13
N LEU A 57 14.73 -14.94 -0.04
CA LEU A 57 14.27 -15.54 1.21
C LEU A 57 12.87 -16.13 1.07
N VAL A 58 11.99 -15.49 0.30
CA VAL A 58 10.62 -15.96 0.05
C VAL A 58 10.57 -17.08 -0.99
N MET A 59 11.49 -17.07 -1.96
CA MET A 59 11.59 -18.04 -3.06
C MET A 59 11.48 -19.52 -2.65
N PRO A 60 12.21 -20.05 -1.64
CA PRO A 60 12.09 -21.45 -1.26
C PRO A 60 10.67 -21.82 -0.78
N PHE A 61 9.99 -20.92 -0.08
CA PHE A 61 8.61 -21.14 0.36
C PHE A 61 7.64 -21.20 -0.83
N VAL A 62 7.86 -20.35 -1.83
CA VAL A 62 7.08 -20.38 -3.07
C VAL A 62 7.32 -21.68 -3.84
N ILE A 63 8.57 -22.13 -3.94
CA ILE A 63 8.90 -23.41 -4.61
C ILE A 63 8.23 -24.58 -3.89
N ILE A 64 8.30 -24.64 -2.56
CA ILE A 64 7.62 -25.66 -1.76
C ILE A 64 6.11 -25.63 -2.02
N TYR A 65 5.51 -24.43 -2.02
CA TYR A 65 4.10 -24.27 -2.31
C TYR A 65 3.72 -24.78 -3.70
N LEU A 66 4.50 -24.41 -4.72
CA LEU A 66 4.25 -24.81 -6.11
C LEU A 66 4.35 -26.33 -6.31
N ILE A 67 5.31 -27.00 -5.65
CA ILE A 67 5.50 -28.45 -5.79
C ILE A 67 4.46 -29.23 -4.97
N ALA A 68 4.17 -28.79 -3.74
CA ALA A 68 3.38 -29.59 -2.80
C ALA A 68 1.88 -29.28 -2.81
N PHE A 69 1.48 -28.06 -3.21
CA PHE A 69 0.10 -27.59 -3.07
C PHE A 69 -0.51 -27.03 -4.36
N SER A 70 0.29 -26.64 -5.36
CA SER A 70 -0.28 -26.15 -6.61
C SER A 70 -0.98 -27.27 -7.37
N LYS A 71 -2.20 -26.98 -7.84
CA LYS A 71 -2.96 -27.88 -8.71
C LYS A 71 -2.65 -27.66 -10.19
N GLU A 72 -2.08 -26.50 -10.52
CA GLU A 72 -1.76 -26.08 -11.87
C GLU A 72 -0.25 -25.87 -12.03
N SER A 73 0.25 -26.20 -13.20
CA SER A 73 1.62 -26.04 -13.65
C SER A 73 1.71 -24.91 -14.67
N MET A 74 2.92 -24.40 -14.92
CA MET A 74 3.18 -23.43 -16.00
C MET A 74 2.75 -23.95 -17.38
N LEU A 75 2.64 -25.27 -17.55
CA LEU A 75 2.19 -25.91 -18.79
C LEU A 75 0.67 -25.82 -19.01
N ASP A 76 -0.10 -25.51 -17.97
CA ASP A 76 -1.56 -25.38 -18.06
C ASP A 76 -1.99 -24.01 -18.61
N TYR A 77 -1.07 -23.04 -18.65
CA TYR A 77 -1.30 -21.69 -19.15
C TYR A 77 -0.83 -21.51 -20.59
N THR A 78 -1.49 -20.60 -21.31
CA THR A 78 -1.07 -20.17 -22.64
C THR A 78 0.28 -19.44 -22.59
N LEU A 79 0.97 -19.38 -23.74
CA LEU A 79 2.22 -18.62 -23.85
C LEU A 79 2.03 -17.15 -23.45
N LEU A 80 0.90 -16.54 -23.82
CA LEU A 80 0.59 -15.16 -23.49
C LEU A 80 0.45 -14.96 -21.97
N GLU A 81 -0.28 -15.83 -21.28
CA GLU A 81 -0.45 -15.76 -19.83
C GLU A 81 0.88 -15.92 -19.10
N ASN A 82 1.72 -16.87 -19.53
CA ASN A 82 3.07 -17.04 -18.97
C ASN A 82 3.95 -15.79 -19.18
N VAL A 83 3.87 -15.15 -20.35
CA VAL A 83 4.57 -13.89 -20.61
C VAL A 83 4.03 -12.76 -19.71
N LEU A 84 2.71 -12.63 -19.57
CA LEU A 84 2.08 -11.64 -18.70
C LEU A 84 2.45 -11.86 -17.23
N LEU A 85 2.57 -13.11 -16.79
CA LEU A 85 3.03 -13.47 -15.44
C LEU A 85 4.45 -12.97 -15.19
N VAL A 86 5.39 -13.20 -16.11
CA VAL A 86 6.76 -12.69 -15.99
C VAL A 86 6.78 -11.15 -15.96
N ILE A 87 6.01 -10.52 -16.84
CA ILE A 87 5.91 -9.05 -16.90
C ILE A 87 5.31 -8.49 -15.60
N SER A 88 4.33 -9.16 -14.99
CA SER A 88 3.73 -8.71 -13.73
C SER A 88 4.75 -8.60 -12.59
N GLY A 89 5.75 -9.49 -12.57
CA GLY A 89 6.87 -9.43 -11.65
C GLY A 89 7.71 -8.17 -11.83
N VAL A 90 8.03 -7.83 -13.09
CA VAL A 90 8.78 -6.59 -13.41
C VAL A 90 7.98 -5.35 -13.05
N VAL A 91 6.69 -5.30 -13.41
CA VAL A 91 5.78 -4.20 -13.10
C VAL A 91 5.60 -4.01 -11.59
N THR A 92 5.70 -5.07 -10.79
CA THR A 92 5.64 -5.01 -9.33
C THR A 92 6.97 -4.60 -8.69
N ALA A 93 8.09 -5.12 -9.23
CA ALA A 93 9.43 -4.85 -8.73
C ALA A 93 9.79 -3.36 -8.83
N ILE A 94 9.43 -2.70 -9.94
CA ILE A 94 9.78 -1.29 -10.18
C ILE A 94 9.22 -0.36 -9.08
N PRO A 95 7.90 -0.33 -8.78
CA PRO A 95 7.36 0.48 -7.68
C PRO A 95 7.96 0.14 -6.32
N LEU A 96 8.23 -1.14 -6.03
CA LEU A 96 8.82 -1.56 -4.76
C LEU A 96 10.25 -1.05 -4.58
N LEU A 97 11.06 -1.04 -5.65
CA LEU A 97 12.40 -0.45 -5.62
C LEU A 97 12.34 1.06 -5.39
N LEU A 98 11.44 1.75 -6.12
CA LEU A 98 11.24 3.20 -5.98
C LEU A 98 10.76 3.55 -4.55
N PHE A 99 9.86 2.74 -3.99
CA PHE A 99 9.39 2.87 -2.62
C PHE A 99 10.53 2.67 -1.61
N ALA A 100 11.30 1.57 -1.75
CA ALA A 100 12.41 1.27 -0.87
C ALA A 100 13.46 2.40 -0.86
N GLU A 101 13.69 3.02 -2.02
CA GLU A 101 14.58 4.16 -2.14
C GLU A 101 14.00 5.45 -1.52
N ALA A 102 12.72 5.73 -1.75
CA ALA A 102 12.05 6.91 -1.20
C ALA A 102 12.01 6.88 0.33
N VAL A 103 11.74 5.72 0.93
CA VAL A 103 11.64 5.52 2.38
C VAL A 103 12.94 5.84 3.12
N LYS A 104 14.09 5.63 2.49
CA LYS A 104 15.40 5.98 3.07
C LYS A 104 15.65 7.49 3.10
N ARG A 105 15.03 8.24 2.19
CA ARG A 105 15.29 9.68 1.97
C ARG A 105 14.24 10.59 2.60
N VAL A 106 13.04 10.07 2.84
CA VAL A 106 11.88 10.85 3.27
C VAL A 106 11.38 10.40 4.65
N PRO A 107 10.87 11.31 5.50
CA PRO A 107 10.13 10.95 6.71
C PRO A 107 8.98 9.97 6.44
N LEU A 108 8.81 8.94 7.29
CA LEU A 108 7.81 7.89 7.10
C LEU A 108 6.37 8.43 7.14
N ASN A 109 6.13 9.48 7.91
CA ASN A 109 4.82 10.15 7.92
C ASN A 109 4.47 10.69 6.52
N ILE A 110 5.38 11.37 5.83
CA ILE A 110 5.17 11.88 4.48
C ILE A 110 4.95 10.72 3.49
N ILE A 111 5.73 9.64 3.59
CA ILE A 111 5.55 8.44 2.75
C ILE A 111 4.13 7.88 2.90
N GLY A 112 3.65 7.72 4.14
CA GLY A 112 2.28 7.26 4.41
C GLY A 112 1.22 8.16 3.77
N PHE A 113 1.42 9.48 3.78
CA PHE A 113 0.49 10.42 3.14
C PHE A 113 0.50 10.33 1.61
N ILE A 114 1.68 10.23 0.99
CA ILE A 114 1.81 10.08 -0.46
C ILE A 114 1.13 8.79 -0.94
N GLN A 115 1.13 7.73 -0.13
CA GLN A 115 0.47 6.48 -0.49
C GLN A 115 -1.05 6.58 -0.63
N TYR A 116 -1.71 7.60 -0.07
CA TYR A 116 -3.13 7.84 -0.30
C TYR A 116 -3.45 8.32 -1.74
N ILE A 117 -2.44 8.62 -2.55
CA ILE A 117 -2.60 8.77 -4.00
C ILE A 117 -3.08 7.44 -4.62
N ASN A 118 -2.62 6.29 -4.12
CA ASN A 118 -3.00 4.98 -4.65
C ASN A 118 -4.53 4.73 -4.62
N PRO A 119 -5.24 4.80 -3.47
CA PRO A 119 -6.69 4.63 -3.46
C PRO A 119 -7.43 5.70 -4.28
N THR A 120 -6.85 6.89 -4.47
CA THR A 120 -7.42 7.92 -5.35
C THR A 120 -7.34 7.54 -6.82
N ILE A 121 -6.18 7.04 -7.27
CA ILE A 121 -6.01 6.51 -8.63
C ILE A 121 -6.94 5.32 -8.84
N GLN A 122 -7.02 4.40 -7.87
CA GLN A 122 -7.93 3.25 -7.95
C GLN A 122 -9.39 3.68 -8.09
N LEU A 123 -9.84 4.68 -7.31
CA LEU A 123 -11.19 5.23 -7.43
C LEU A 123 -11.45 5.84 -8.81
N ILE A 124 -10.50 6.62 -9.33
CA ILE A 124 -10.61 7.23 -10.66
C ILE A 124 -10.71 6.15 -11.74
N ILE A 125 -9.88 5.11 -11.66
CA ILE A 125 -9.90 3.98 -12.60
C ILE A 125 -11.24 3.23 -12.50
N ALA A 126 -11.72 2.94 -11.30
CA ALA A 126 -13.00 2.26 -11.07
C ALA A 126 -14.17 3.01 -11.72
N VAL A 127 -14.24 4.34 -11.57
CA VAL A 127 -15.31 5.14 -12.13
C VAL A 127 -15.16 5.39 -13.63
N LEU A 128 -13.97 5.76 -14.10
CA LEU A 128 -13.79 6.21 -15.49
C LEU A 128 -13.58 5.04 -16.46
N ILE A 129 -12.83 4.02 -16.05
CA ILE A 129 -12.46 2.88 -16.90
C ILE A 129 -13.45 1.73 -16.70
N PHE A 130 -13.64 1.30 -15.45
CA PHE A 130 -14.52 0.16 -15.15
C PHE A 130 -16.00 0.53 -15.05
N LYS A 131 -16.32 1.84 -14.98
CA LYS A 131 -17.69 2.36 -14.88
C LYS A 131 -18.48 1.79 -13.69
N GLU A 132 -17.79 1.51 -12.59
CA GLU A 132 -18.40 0.99 -11.37
C GLU A 132 -19.14 2.10 -10.61
N THR A 133 -20.24 1.72 -9.96
CA THR A 133 -20.99 2.62 -9.08
C THR A 133 -20.35 2.65 -7.71
N ILE A 134 -19.95 3.84 -7.25
CA ILE A 134 -19.35 4.00 -5.93
C ILE A 134 -20.43 3.89 -4.86
N ALA A 135 -20.24 2.97 -3.90
CA ALA A 135 -21.10 2.88 -2.74
C ALA A 135 -20.92 4.10 -1.83
N VAL A 136 -22.03 4.62 -1.28
CA VAL A 136 -22.02 5.82 -0.42
C VAL A 136 -21.07 5.67 0.78
N GLY A 137 -20.96 4.47 1.36
CA GLY A 137 -20.03 4.20 2.47
C GLY A 137 -18.56 4.36 2.07
N GLN A 138 -18.17 3.89 0.89
CA GLN A 138 -16.80 4.03 0.36
C GLN A 138 -16.46 5.50 0.12
N LEU A 139 -17.41 6.28 -0.41
CA LEU A 139 -17.24 7.71 -0.64
C LEU A 139 -17.05 8.49 0.67
N LYS A 140 -17.84 8.16 1.71
CA LYS A 140 -17.68 8.76 3.05
C LYS A 140 -16.28 8.49 3.61
N GLY A 141 -15.84 7.22 3.58
CA GLY A 141 -14.49 6.85 4.04
C GLY A 141 -13.39 7.60 3.32
N PHE A 142 -13.50 7.70 1.99
CA PHE A 142 -12.56 8.45 1.16
C PHE A 142 -12.49 9.93 1.56
N ILE A 143 -13.65 10.58 1.77
CA ILE A 143 -13.72 11.99 2.20
C ILE A 143 -13.06 12.16 3.58
N PHE A 144 -13.35 11.29 4.55
CA PHE A 144 -12.75 11.37 5.88
C PHE A 144 -11.23 11.25 5.86
N ILE A 145 -10.70 10.34 5.05
CA ILE A 145 -9.26 10.18 4.84
C ILE A 145 -8.68 11.49 4.30
N TRP A 146 -9.26 12.05 3.23
CA TRP A 146 -8.76 13.29 2.64
C TRP A 146 -8.83 14.50 3.57
N ILE A 147 -9.86 14.59 4.41
CA ILE A 147 -9.94 15.61 5.47
C ILE A 147 -8.79 15.42 6.47
N ALA A 148 -8.51 14.18 6.91
CA ALA A 148 -7.39 13.91 7.83
C ALA A 148 -6.03 14.32 7.22
N ILE A 149 -5.83 14.05 5.92
CA ILE A 149 -4.63 14.46 5.18
C ILE A 149 -4.53 15.98 5.11
N ALA A 150 -5.62 16.69 4.77
CA ALA A 150 -5.64 18.14 4.68
C ALA A 150 -5.28 18.80 6.03
N VAL A 151 -5.87 18.31 7.13
CA VAL A 151 -5.56 18.78 8.49
C VAL A 151 -4.08 18.54 8.83
N PHE A 152 -3.53 17.39 8.45
CA PHE A 152 -2.11 17.11 8.68
C PHE A 152 -1.18 18.07 7.91
N ILE A 153 -1.45 18.28 6.61
CA ILE A 153 -0.65 19.17 5.76
C ILE A 153 -0.69 20.60 6.30
N LEU A 154 -1.87 21.11 6.66
CA LEU A 154 -2.02 22.44 7.26
C LEU A 154 -1.19 22.57 8.54
N GLY A 155 -1.25 21.56 9.42
CA GLY A 155 -0.44 21.52 10.63
C GLY A 155 1.07 21.55 10.35
N GLN A 156 1.54 20.80 9.35
CA GLN A 156 2.96 20.81 8.95
C GLN A 156 3.39 22.17 8.41
N ILE A 157 2.57 22.80 7.55
CA ILE A 157 2.88 24.13 7.01
C ILE A 157 3.00 25.16 8.13
N ILE A 158 2.12 25.13 9.13
CA ILE A 158 2.18 26.04 10.28
C ILE A 158 3.48 25.84 11.07
N VAL A 159 3.88 24.59 11.33
CA VAL A 159 5.14 24.28 12.02
C VAL A 159 6.35 24.75 11.22
N MET A 160 6.37 24.50 9.91
CA MET A 160 7.45 24.95 9.02
C MET A 160 7.57 26.48 8.96
N ARG A 161 6.43 27.20 9.01
CA ARG A 161 6.41 28.67 9.05
C ARG A 161 6.87 29.25 10.38
N LYS A 162 6.71 28.52 11.49
CA LYS A 162 7.15 28.95 12.83
C LYS A 162 8.64 28.72 13.09
N ASN A 163 9.26 27.82 12.32
CA ASN A 163 10.69 27.50 12.37
C ASN A 163 11.52 28.26 11.32
N LYS A 164 10.91 29.18 10.57
CA LYS A 164 11.60 30.21 9.78
C LYS A 164 11.55 31.53 10.54
#